data_AF-A0A8T9BUU2-F1
#
_entry.id   AF-A0A8T9BUU2-F1
#
_cell.length_a   1.000
_cell.length_b   1.000
_cell.length_c   1.000
_cell.angle_alpha   90.00
_cell.angle_beta   90.00
_cell.angle_gamma   90.00
#
_symmetry.space_group_name_H-M   'P 1'
#
loop_
_entity.id
_entity.type
_entity.pdbx_description
1 polymer ?
#
loop_
_entity_poly.entity_id
_entity_poly.type
_entity_poly.pdbx_seq_one_letter_code
_entity_poly.pdbx_strand_id
1 'polypeptide(L)'
;MGRELQKKKKRSSIPKIKLKPKSKRINPLGNPIIAANWNQNETLTQNYRRLGLTSRLNTATGGIEKLKAGAGPSSTSSRLAISNAVPKQFTPTEARVERDPETGKITRVIHANAKPNPLNDPLNSDSEEDGEEFEGFGEEKREGNEI
;
A
#
# COMPACT_ATOMS: atom_id res chain seq x y z
N MET A 1 46.85 14.70 32.10
CA MET A 1 46.98 14.67 33.58
C MET A 1 47.49 16.00 34.15
N GLY A 2 47.14 17.14 33.53
CA GLY A 2 47.76 18.43 33.87
C GLY A 2 47.05 19.23 34.96
N ARG A 3 45.76 18.98 35.23
CA ARG A 3 44.95 19.84 36.10
C ARG A 3 45.07 19.45 37.57
N GLU A 4 45.51 20.36 38.42
CA GLU A 4 45.72 20.14 39.87
C GLU A 4 44.48 19.60 40.59
N LEU A 5 43.28 20.05 40.22
CA LEU A 5 42.02 19.50 40.76
C LEU A 5 41.82 18.01 40.44
N GLN A 6 42.25 17.55 39.26
CA GLN A 6 42.19 16.14 38.92
C GLN A 6 43.23 15.34 39.70
N LYS A 7 44.41 15.91 39.96
CA LYS A 7 45.45 15.29 40.81
C LYS A 7 44.96 15.18 42.27
N LYS A 8 44.37 16.23 42.83
CA LYS A 8 43.76 16.22 44.18
C LYS A 8 42.66 15.16 44.31
N LYS A 9 41.76 15.06 43.33
CA LYS A 9 40.73 14.01 43.27
C LYS A 9 41.28 12.59 43.13
N LYS A 10 42.47 12.41 42.56
CA LYS A 10 43.14 11.10 42.47
C LYS A 10 43.94 10.73 43.72
N ARG A 11 44.43 11.73 44.46
CA ARG A 11 45.12 11.56 45.74
C ARG A 11 44.16 11.32 46.91
N SER A 12 42.93 11.81 46.84
CA SER A 12 41.92 11.51 47.85
C SER A 12 41.57 10.03 47.84
N SER A 13 41.42 9.42 49.02
CA SER A 13 40.94 8.04 49.22
C SER A 13 39.45 7.84 48.90
N ILE A 14 38.77 8.89 48.41
CA ILE A 14 37.35 8.89 48.08
C ILE A 14 37.14 8.15 46.74
N PRO A 15 36.27 7.13 46.69
CA PRO A 15 36.01 6.40 45.45
C PRO A 15 35.36 7.30 44.40
N LYS A 16 35.78 7.14 43.14
CA LYS A 16 35.20 7.89 42.03
C LYS A 16 33.80 7.35 41.71
N ILE A 17 32.78 8.20 41.86
CA ILE A 17 31.41 7.90 41.41
C ILE A 17 31.43 7.75 39.88
N LYS A 18 31.15 6.55 39.39
CA LYS A 18 30.99 6.25 37.96
C LYS A 18 29.53 5.89 37.72
N LEU A 19 28.85 6.69 36.90
CA LEU A 19 27.51 6.36 36.43
C LEU A 19 27.61 5.38 35.27
N LYS A 20 26.77 4.34 35.27
CA LYS A 20 26.63 3.45 34.12
C LYS A 20 26.04 4.23 32.94
N PRO A 21 26.45 3.95 31.69
CA PRO A 21 25.81 4.56 30.54
C PRO A 21 24.32 4.19 30.50
N LYS A 22 23.48 5.11 30.04
CA LYS A 22 22.05 4.85 29.87
C LYS A 22 21.86 3.69 28.89
N SER A 23 21.00 2.74 29.23
CA SER A 23 20.63 1.66 28.32
C SER A 23 19.92 2.23 27.08
N LYS A 24 20.23 1.72 25.89
CA LYS A 24 19.57 2.14 24.63
C LYS A 24 18.16 1.55 24.45
N ARG A 25 17.49 1.16 25.54
CA ARG A 25 16.12 0.64 25.48
C ARG A 25 15.18 1.80 25.16
N ILE A 26 14.49 1.68 24.03
CA ILE A 26 13.52 2.67 23.56
C ILE A 26 12.18 2.32 24.21
N ASN A 27 11.56 3.29 24.87
CA ASN A 27 10.19 3.17 25.38
C ASN A 27 9.34 4.23 24.66
N PRO A 28 8.36 3.84 23.81
CA PRO A 28 7.50 4.80 23.13
C PRO A 28 6.54 5.44 24.14
N LEU A 29 6.76 6.72 24.45
CA LEU A 29 5.99 7.47 25.48
C LEU A 29 4.78 8.23 24.91
N GLY A 30 4.65 8.32 23.59
CA GLY A 30 3.63 9.15 22.93
C GLY A 30 2.26 8.49 22.76
N ASN A 31 2.21 7.17 22.55
CA ASN A 31 0.97 6.46 22.26
C ASN A 31 0.83 5.23 23.18
N PRO A 32 -0.22 5.16 24.03
CA PRO A 32 -0.40 4.06 24.96
C PRO A 32 -0.62 2.71 24.25
N ILE A 33 -1.23 2.70 23.07
CA ILE A 33 -1.48 1.46 22.29
C ILE A 33 -0.17 0.87 21.79
N ILE A 34 0.73 1.73 21.29
CA ILE A 34 2.06 1.31 20.83
C ILE A 34 2.90 0.86 22.03
N ALA A 35 2.82 1.58 23.15
CA ALA A 35 3.53 1.22 24.38
C ALA A 35 3.11 -0.14 24.93
N ALA A 36 1.80 -0.42 24.97
CA ALA A 36 1.27 -1.70 25.43
C ALA A 36 1.76 -2.87 24.56
N ASN A 37 1.89 -2.64 23.25
CA ASN A 37 2.35 -3.65 22.30
C ASN A 37 3.85 -3.56 22.00
N TRP A 38 4.67 -2.91 22.84
CA TRP A 38 6.09 -2.72 22.55
C TRP A 38 6.96 -3.87 23.07
N ASN A 39 7.69 -4.56 22.16
CA ASN A 39 8.65 -5.59 22.56
C ASN A 39 10.06 -5.01 22.70
N GLN A 40 10.61 -5.00 23.91
CA GLN A 40 11.95 -4.43 24.18
C GLN A 40 13.11 -5.27 23.62
N ASN A 41 12.86 -6.52 23.22
CA ASN A 41 13.87 -7.41 22.63
C ASN A 41 13.99 -7.23 21.10
N GLU A 42 13.01 -6.57 20.48
CA GLU A 42 12.98 -6.29 19.05
C GLU A 42 13.51 -4.89 18.74
N THR A 43 14.06 -4.72 17.54
CA THR A 43 14.44 -3.39 17.03
C THR A 43 13.20 -2.54 16.73
N LEU A 44 13.38 -1.21 16.63
CA LEU A 44 12.31 -0.27 16.24
C LEU A 44 11.61 -0.70 14.93
N THR A 45 12.38 -1.06 13.91
CA THR A 45 11.86 -1.48 12.61
C THR A 45 11.10 -2.80 12.69
N GLN A 46 11.55 -3.77 13.49
CA GLN A 46 10.86 -5.03 13.70
C GLN A 46 9.52 -4.83 14.42
N ASN A 47 9.51 -4.06 15.51
CA ASN A 47 8.30 -3.74 16.24
C ASN A 47 7.27 -3.03 15.35
N TYR A 48 7.69 -1.97 14.63
CA TYR A 48 6.78 -1.23 13.78
C TYR A 48 6.25 -2.11 12.63
N ARG A 49 7.11 -2.95 12.03
CA ARG A 49 6.69 -3.93 11.02
C ARG A 49 5.65 -4.91 11.56
N ARG A 50 5.80 -5.41 12.79
CA ARG A 50 4.82 -6.29 13.45
C ARG A 50 3.49 -5.58 13.69
N LEU A 51 3.52 -4.30 14.01
CA LEU A 51 2.34 -3.45 14.19
C LEU A 51 1.71 -3.00 12.86
N GLY A 52 2.29 -3.36 11.71
CA GLY A 52 1.83 -2.88 10.40
C GLY A 52 2.16 -1.41 10.13
N LEU A 53 3.05 -0.81 10.90
CA LEU A 53 3.52 0.56 10.76
C LEU A 53 4.88 0.62 10.04
N THR A 54 5.17 1.76 9.41
CA THR A 54 6.47 2.01 8.79
C THR A 54 7.39 2.75 9.77
N SER A 55 8.64 2.29 9.93
CA SER A 55 9.62 2.97 10.79
C SER A 55 10.27 4.18 10.11
N ARG A 56 10.24 4.22 8.79
CA ARG A 56 10.77 5.30 7.95
C ARG A 56 9.81 5.50 6.77
N LEU A 57 9.67 6.74 6.33
CA LEU A 57 8.81 7.09 5.20
C LEU A 57 9.48 6.76 3.84
N ASN A 58 10.79 6.92 3.77
CA ASN A 58 11.57 6.66 2.54
C ASN A 58 12.14 5.24 2.51
N THR A 59 12.59 4.82 1.32
CA THR A 59 13.24 3.53 1.10
C THR A 59 14.47 3.36 2.00
N ALA A 60 14.58 2.21 2.66
CA ALA A 60 15.77 1.91 3.45
C ALA A 60 16.99 1.69 2.54
N THR A 61 18.10 2.36 2.85
CA THR A 61 19.38 2.11 2.19
C THR A 61 20.02 0.83 2.74
N GLY A 62 20.52 -0.02 1.84
CA GLY A 62 21.19 -1.28 2.19
C GLY A 62 20.23 -2.48 2.35
N GLY A 63 20.75 -3.56 2.92
CA GLY A 63 20.00 -4.80 3.10
C GLY A 63 18.97 -4.71 4.24
N ILE A 64 17.77 -5.24 4.00
CA ILE A 64 16.72 -5.37 4.99
C ILE A 64 16.74 -6.80 5.54
N GLU A 65 16.42 -6.99 6.81
CA GLU A 65 16.29 -8.31 7.41
C GLU A 65 15.26 -9.16 6.63
N LYS A 66 15.72 -10.28 6.06
CA LYS A 66 14.86 -11.26 5.39
C LYS A 66 14.09 -12.05 6.45
N LEU A 67 12.77 -12.01 6.38
CA LEU A 67 11.92 -12.89 7.17
C LEU A 67 12.20 -14.33 6.73
N LYS A 68 12.33 -15.27 7.69
CA LYS A 68 12.45 -16.70 7.39
C LYS A 68 11.23 -17.10 6.55
N ALA A 69 11.47 -17.59 5.34
CA ALA A 69 10.44 -18.12 4.45
C ALA A 69 9.91 -19.42 5.07
N GLY A 70 8.86 -19.33 5.89
CA GLY A 70 8.32 -20.49 6.58
C GLY A 70 6.92 -20.32 7.19
N ALA A 71 6.28 -19.16 7.06
CA ALA A 71 4.89 -18.99 7.48
C ALA A 71 4.16 -18.05 6.51
N GLY A 72 3.57 -18.66 5.47
CA GLY A 72 2.60 -18.04 4.57
C GLY A 72 3.06 -17.92 3.12
N PRO A 73 2.41 -18.60 2.15
CA PRO A 73 2.49 -18.18 0.76
C PRO A 73 1.79 -16.82 0.64
N SER A 74 2.44 -15.84 0.03
CA SER A 74 1.88 -14.53 -0.31
C SER A 74 1.90 -13.48 0.82
N SER A 75 2.99 -12.71 0.86
CA SER A 75 3.04 -11.45 1.57
C SER A 75 1.90 -10.54 1.07
N THR A 76 1.33 -9.71 1.94
CA THR A 76 0.31 -8.72 1.51
C THR A 76 0.86 -7.82 0.40
N SER A 77 2.16 -7.50 0.42
CA SER A 77 2.84 -6.81 -0.67
C SER A 77 2.80 -7.55 -2.01
N SER A 78 2.84 -8.89 -2.06
CA SER A 78 2.75 -9.62 -3.34
C SER A 78 1.31 -9.69 -3.87
N ARG A 79 0.30 -9.66 -2.99
CA ARG A 79 -1.13 -9.60 -3.40
C ARG A 79 -1.56 -8.25 -3.93
N LEU A 80 -0.95 -7.18 -3.40
CA LEU A 80 -1.24 -5.81 -3.81
C LEU A 80 -0.33 -5.32 -4.95
N ALA A 81 0.60 -6.16 -5.40
CA ALA A 81 1.42 -5.88 -6.56
C ALA A 81 0.60 -6.08 -7.84
N ILE A 82 -0.09 -5.02 -8.27
CA ILE A 82 -0.71 -4.97 -9.59
C ILE A 82 0.42 -4.90 -10.61
N SER A 83 0.66 -6.00 -11.33
CA SER A 83 1.55 -5.98 -12.49
C SER A 83 0.75 -5.49 -13.70
N ASN A 84 1.17 -4.38 -14.31
CA ASN A 84 0.62 -3.89 -15.60
C ASN A 84 1.04 -4.80 -16.78
N ALA A 85 1.32 -6.07 -16.52
CA ALA A 85 1.69 -7.03 -17.55
C ALA A 85 0.44 -7.42 -18.32
N VAL A 86 0.22 -6.77 -19.47
CA VAL A 86 -0.84 -7.17 -20.41
C VAL A 86 -0.53 -8.60 -20.88
N PRO A 87 -1.46 -9.57 -20.70
CA PRO A 87 -1.27 -10.93 -21.19
C PRO A 87 -0.93 -10.94 -22.67
N LYS A 88 0.12 -11.67 -23.07
CA LYS A 88 0.51 -11.80 -24.48
C LYS A 88 -0.36 -12.81 -25.26
N GLN A 89 -1.17 -13.58 -24.55
CA GLN A 89 -2.02 -14.63 -25.11
C GLN A 89 -3.45 -14.44 -24.58
N PHE A 90 -4.38 -14.19 -25.50
CA PHE A 90 -5.81 -14.15 -25.22
C PHE A 90 -6.52 -15.11 -26.16
N THR A 91 -7.52 -15.82 -25.66
CA THR A 91 -8.40 -16.64 -26.49
C THR A 91 -9.45 -15.73 -27.14
N PRO A 92 -9.58 -15.71 -28.48
CA PRO A 92 -10.59 -14.91 -29.14
C PRO A 92 -11.97 -15.33 -28.65
N THR A 93 -12.81 -14.36 -28.28
CA THR A 93 -14.18 -14.57 -27.85
C THR A 93 -15.12 -13.95 -28.87
N GLU A 94 -16.20 -14.66 -29.21
CA GLU A 94 -17.19 -14.20 -30.17
C GLU A 94 -18.34 -13.47 -29.44
N ALA A 95 -18.81 -12.37 -30.03
CA ALA A 95 -19.99 -11.64 -29.57
C ALA A 95 -20.90 -11.33 -30.75
N ARG A 96 -22.22 -11.43 -30.55
CA ARG A 96 -23.23 -11.06 -31.55
C ARG A 96 -23.66 -9.62 -31.32
N VAL A 97 -23.74 -8.85 -32.38
CA VAL A 97 -24.10 -7.43 -32.34
C VAL A 97 -25.39 -7.23 -33.11
N GLU A 98 -26.42 -6.75 -32.43
CA GLU A 98 -27.67 -6.33 -33.05
C GLU A 98 -27.56 -4.84 -33.40
N ARG A 99 -27.92 -4.50 -34.65
CA ARG A 99 -27.85 -3.13 -35.18
C ARG A 99 -29.20 -2.72 -35.73
N ASP A 100 -29.51 -1.44 -35.55
CA ASP A 100 -30.67 -0.81 -36.15
C ASP A 100 -30.48 -0.73 -37.69
N PRO A 101 -31.44 -1.24 -38.50
CA PRO A 101 -31.30 -1.34 -39.95
C PRO A 101 -31.15 0.01 -40.68
N GLU A 102 -31.67 1.11 -40.13
CA GLU A 102 -31.66 2.40 -40.82
C GLU A 102 -30.45 3.28 -40.47
N THR A 103 -30.05 3.30 -39.20
CA THR A 103 -28.98 4.17 -38.71
C THR A 103 -27.64 3.46 -38.55
N GLY A 104 -27.63 2.12 -38.59
CA GLY A 104 -26.43 1.30 -38.35
C GLY A 104 -25.87 1.41 -36.94
N LYS A 105 -26.59 2.09 -36.03
CA LYS A 105 -26.21 2.21 -34.62
C LYS A 105 -26.30 0.84 -33.93
N ILE A 106 -25.37 0.60 -33.01
CA ILE A 106 -25.31 -0.64 -32.24
C ILE A 106 -26.29 -0.52 -31.07
N THR A 107 -27.30 -1.39 -31.05
CA THR A 107 -28.32 -1.39 -29.99
C THR A 107 -27.95 -2.36 -28.88
N ARG A 108 -27.43 -3.55 -29.22
CA ARG A 108 -27.13 -4.59 -28.23
C ARG A 108 -25.90 -5.42 -28.59
N VAL A 109 -25.08 -5.72 -27.58
CA VAL A 109 -23.96 -6.65 -27.68
C VAL A 109 -24.24 -7.87 -26.80
N ILE A 110 -24.51 -9.00 -27.44
CA ILE A 110 -24.85 -10.26 -26.79
C ILE A 110 -23.57 -11.11 -26.68
N HIS A 111 -23.15 -11.37 -25.45
CA HIS A 111 -22.03 -12.25 -25.14
C HIS A 111 -22.57 -13.67 -24.86
N ALA A 112 -21.86 -14.70 -25.30
CA ALA A 112 -22.30 -16.09 -25.13
C ALA A 112 -22.33 -16.57 -23.67
N ASN A 113 -21.56 -15.94 -22.78
CA ASN A 113 -21.48 -16.27 -21.36
C ASN A 113 -21.76 -15.03 -20.51
N ALA A 114 -22.74 -15.12 -19.61
CA ALA A 114 -22.96 -14.12 -18.58
C ALA A 114 -21.75 -14.07 -17.65
N LYS A 115 -21.21 -12.88 -17.38
CA LYS A 115 -20.09 -12.72 -16.45
C LYS A 115 -20.60 -13.06 -15.05
N PRO A 116 -19.98 -14.03 -14.33
CA PRO A 116 -20.40 -14.31 -12.96
C PRO A 116 -20.21 -13.04 -12.10
N ASN A 117 -21.19 -12.76 -11.23
CA ASN A 117 -21.13 -11.66 -10.25
C ASN A 117 -20.76 -12.20 -8.85
N PRO A 118 -19.51 -12.63 -8.60
CA PRO A 118 -19.14 -13.25 -7.33
C PRO A 118 -19.16 -12.28 -6.14
N LEU A 119 -19.15 -10.96 -6.41
CA LEU A 119 -19.17 -9.93 -5.37
C LEU A 119 -20.58 -9.36 -5.10
N ASN A 120 -21.59 -9.83 -5.84
CA ASN A 120 -22.96 -9.32 -5.79
C ASN A 120 -23.03 -7.78 -5.82
N ASP A 121 -22.24 -7.18 -6.72
CA ASP A 121 -22.20 -5.74 -6.91
C ASP A 121 -23.52 -5.29 -7.58
N PRO A 122 -24.24 -4.30 -7.03
CA PRO A 122 -25.48 -3.78 -7.63
C PRO A 122 -25.29 -3.28 -9.07
N LEU A 123 -24.12 -2.73 -9.42
CA LEU A 123 -23.86 -2.23 -10.78
C LEU A 123 -23.76 -3.34 -11.84
N ASN A 124 -23.53 -4.59 -11.44
CA ASN A 124 -23.55 -5.73 -12.35
C ASN A 124 -24.93 -6.40 -12.39
N SER A 125 -25.88 -5.99 -11.53
CA SER A 125 -27.28 -6.44 -11.52
C SER A 125 -28.16 -5.59 -12.45
N ASP A 126 -27.88 -4.30 -12.59
CA ASP A 126 -28.72 -3.36 -13.37
C ASP A 126 -28.49 -3.43 -14.88
N SER A 127 -27.59 -4.28 -15.38
CA SER A 127 -27.39 -4.43 -16.84
C SER A 127 -28.47 -5.29 -17.52
N GLU A 128 -29.46 -5.81 -16.76
CA GLU A 128 -30.58 -6.61 -17.28
C GLU A 128 -31.96 -5.93 -17.21
N GLU A 129 -32.08 -4.71 -16.68
CA GLU A 129 -33.35 -3.99 -16.59
C GLU A 129 -33.26 -2.64 -17.31
N ASP A 130 -33.88 -2.61 -18.50
CA ASP A 130 -34.24 -1.47 -19.35
C ASP A 130 -33.21 -0.34 -19.55
N GLY A 131 -32.72 -0.28 -20.79
CA GLY A 131 -31.73 0.70 -21.25
C GLY A 131 -32.08 2.15 -20.90
N GLU A 132 -31.33 2.70 -19.95
CA GLU A 132 -31.22 4.14 -19.81
C GLU A 132 -30.48 4.69 -21.05
N GLU A 133 -31.24 5.40 -21.88
CA GLU A 133 -30.79 6.10 -23.06
C GLU A 133 -29.73 7.15 -22.67
N PHE A 134 -28.47 6.81 -22.92
CA PHE A 134 -27.34 7.71 -22.71
C PHE A 134 -27.46 8.90 -23.69
N GLU A 135 -28.09 10.00 -23.25
CA GLU A 135 -28.10 11.28 -23.96
C GLU A 135 -26.66 11.85 -23.96
N GLY A 136 -25.99 11.68 -25.09
CA GLY A 136 -24.61 12.11 -25.29
C GLY A 136 -24.41 13.61 -25.02
N PHE A 137 -23.28 13.93 -24.40
CA PHE A 137 -22.85 15.31 -24.12
C PHE A 137 -22.95 16.18 -25.37
N GLY A 138 -23.78 17.23 -25.29
CA GLY A 138 -24.11 18.13 -26.38
C GLY A 138 -22.87 18.73 -27.07
N GLU A 139 -22.94 18.79 -28.40
CA GLU A 139 -21.97 19.44 -29.28
C GLU A 139 -21.83 20.93 -28.94
N GLU A 140 -20.71 21.28 -28.29
CA GLU A 140 -20.32 22.68 -28.11
C GLU A 140 -19.72 23.17 -29.45
N LYS A 141 -20.48 24.01 -30.15
CA LYS A 141 -20.07 24.66 -31.41
C LYS A 141 -18.75 25.39 -31.20
N ARG A 142 -17.70 24.94 -31.89
CA ARG A 142 -16.48 25.70 -32.08
C ARG A 142 -16.76 26.81 -33.09
N GLU A 143 -17.05 28.01 -32.61
CA GLU A 143 -17.03 29.20 -33.46
C GLU A 143 -15.59 29.44 -33.93
N GLY A 144 -15.43 29.48 -35.26
CA GLY A 144 -14.15 29.67 -35.93
C GLY A 144 -13.62 31.08 -35.72
N ASN A 145 -12.33 31.17 -35.37
CA ASN A 145 -11.56 32.40 -35.52
C ASN A 145 -11.11 32.48 -36.99
N GLU A 146 -11.72 33.38 -37.76
CA GLU A 146 -11.16 33.84 -39.04
C GLU A 146 -10.09 34.92 -38.79
N ILE A 147 -9.19 34.99 -39.77
CA ILE A 147 -7.86 35.63 -39.83
C ILE A 147 -7.89 37.15 -39.62
#